data_AF-C4WWC5-F1
#
_entry.id   AF-C4WWC5-F1
#
_cell.length_a   1.000
_cell.length_b   1.000
_cell.length_c   1.000
_cell.angle_alpha   90.00
_cell.angle_beta   90.00
_cell.angle_gamma   90.00
#
_symmetry.space_group_name_H-M   'P 1'
#
loop_
_entity.id
_entity.type
_entity.pdbx_description
1 polymer ?
#
loop_
_entity_poly.entity_id
_entity_poly.type
_entity_poly.pdbx_seq_one_letter_code
_entity_poly.pdbx_strand_id
1 'polypeptide(L)'
;MSVEKDIIKIQNKLQSMSDENADQTQALDLLKALKDLPITLDILTKTRVGMTVNSFRKSCKDEEVITFSKALIKNWKKLLSGDKSVPQEPKKIKKSVKSPRKENKK
;
A
#
# COMPACT_ATOMS: atom_id res chain seq x y z
N MET A 1 12.01 -7.56 13.00
CA MET A 1 13.11 -6.65 13.37
C MET A 1 13.51 -5.68 12.24
N SER A 2 13.89 -6.09 11.02
CA SER A 2 14.25 -5.10 9.96
C SER A 2 13.02 -4.42 9.35
N VAL A 3 11.99 -5.19 8.98
CA VAL A 3 10.76 -4.68 8.33
C VAL A 3 10.09 -3.55 9.15
N GLU A 4 10.04 -3.71 10.47
CA GLU A 4 9.54 -2.67 11.39
C GLU A 4 10.34 -1.36 11.29
N LYS A 5 11.68 -1.45 11.25
CA LYS A 5 12.55 -0.28 11.14
C LYS A 5 12.42 0.40 9.78
N ASP A 6 12.25 -0.37 8.71
CA ASP A 6 12.00 0.17 7.37
C ASP A 6 10.67 0.91 7.32
N ILE A 7 9.62 0.36 7.95
CA ILE A 7 8.31 1.02 8.05
C ILE A 7 8.39 2.31 8.87
N ILE A 8 9.14 2.32 9.99
CA ILE A 8 9.37 3.54 10.79
C ILE A 8 10.12 4.60 9.96
N LYS A 9 11.14 4.20 9.19
CA LYS A 9 11.88 5.12 8.31
C LYS A 9 10.95 5.74 7.26
N ILE A 10 10.16 4.90 6.59
CA ILE A 10 9.21 5.35 5.57
C ILE A 10 8.16 6.27 6.19
N GLN A 11 7.63 5.93 7.36
CA GLN A 11 6.65 6.74 8.10
C GLN A 11 7.23 8.11 8.48
N ASN A 12 8.43 8.19 9.04
CA ASN A 12 9.10 9.46 9.34
C ASN A 12 9.35 10.29 8.08
N LYS A 13 9.77 9.64 6.97
CA LYS A 13 10.03 10.33 5.71
C LYS A 13 8.74 10.89 5.09
N LEU A 14 7.65 10.11 5.10
CA LEU A 14 6.30 10.55 4.69
C LEU A 14 5.78 11.68 5.57
N GLN A 15 6.07 11.66 6.88
CA GLN A 15 5.68 12.72 7.79
C GLN A 15 6.43 14.03 7.48
N SER A 16 7.75 13.97 7.26
CA SER A 16 8.54 15.15 6.86
C SER A 16 8.04 15.74 5.54
N MET A 17 7.79 14.89 4.53
CA MET A 17 7.26 15.32 3.22
C MET A 17 5.84 15.90 3.32
N SER A 18 5.04 15.45 4.29
CA SER A 18 3.72 16.00 4.56
C SER A 18 3.75 17.44 5.05
N ASP A 19 4.81 17.81 5.78
CA ASP A 19 5.00 19.13 6.38
C ASP A 19 5.59 20.11 5.34
N GLU A 20 6.58 19.64 4.58
CA GLU A 20 7.33 20.48 3.62
C GLU A 20 6.69 20.58 2.23
N ASN A 21 5.56 19.88 1.99
CA ASN A 21 4.87 19.83 0.68
C ASN A 21 5.75 19.37 -0.50
N ALA A 22 6.87 18.70 -0.23
CA ALA A 22 7.89 18.39 -1.22
C ALA A 22 7.83 16.93 -1.70
N ASP A 23 7.96 16.76 -3.02
CA ASP A 23 8.24 15.53 -3.77
C ASP A 23 7.16 14.43 -3.74
N GLN A 24 6.06 14.69 -4.47
CA GLN A 24 4.99 13.73 -4.78
C GLN A 24 5.53 12.43 -5.41
N THR A 25 6.58 12.52 -6.24
CA THR A 25 7.26 11.37 -6.86
C THR A 25 7.91 10.46 -5.82
N GLN A 26 8.61 11.02 -4.83
CA GLN A 26 9.21 10.23 -3.76
C GLN A 26 8.15 9.65 -2.83
N ALA A 27 7.07 10.38 -2.57
CA ALA A 27 5.99 9.86 -1.75
C ALA A 27 5.33 8.61 -2.34
N LEU A 28 5.15 8.57 -3.66
CA LEU A 28 4.58 7.41 -4.34
C LEU A 28 5.49 6.19 -4.21
N ASP A 29 6.81 6.37 -4.33
CA ASP A 29 7.79 5.30 -4.12
C ASP A 29 7.78 4.77 -2.68
N LEU A 30 7.73 5.70 -1.70
CA LEU A 30 7.60 5.35 -0.28
C LEU A 30 6.32 4.56 0.01
N LEU A 31 5.18 4.96 -0.55
CA LEU A 31 3.92 4.23 -0.40
C LEU A 31 3.96 2.83 -1.06
N LYS A 32 4.67 2.68 -2.19
CA LYS A 32 4.89 1.38 -2.83
C LYS A 32 5.75 0.47 -1.95
N ALA A 33 6.87 0.98 -1.43
CA ALA A 33 7.70 0.24 -0.49
C ALA A 33 6.88 -0.18 0.75
N LEU A 34 6.03 0.73 1.25
CA LEU A 34 5.14 0.46 2.38
C LEU A 34 4.10 -0.66 2.09
N LYS A 35 3.67 -0.79 0.83
CA LYS A 35 2.77 -1.86 0.37
C LYS A 35 3.49 -3.20 0.19
N ASP A 36 4.71 -3.16 -0.33
CA ASP A 36 5.50 -4.35 -0.64
C ASP A 36 5.98 -5.04 0.64
N LEU A 37 6.25 -4.24 1.68
CA LEU A 37 6.56 -4.75 3.01
C LEU A 37 5.32 -5.39 3.66
N PRO A 38 5.46 -6.55 4.33
CA PRO A 38 4.35 -7.23 4.99
C PRO A 38 3.93 -6.46 6.25
N ILE A 39 2.99 -5.52 6.11
CA ILE A 39 2.39 -4.81 7.23
C ILE A 39 1.41 -5.73 7.94
N THR A 40 1.74 -6.08 9.18
CA THR A 40 0.85 -6.79 10.10
C THR A 40 0.20 -5.81 11.08
N LEU A 41 -0.87 -6.24 11.74
CA LEU A 41 -1.57 -5.44 12.75
C LEU A 41 -0.64 -4.99 13.90
N ASP A 42 0.29 -5.86 14.31
CA ASP A 42 1.29 -5.55 15.34
C ASP A 42 2.15 -4.35 14.93
N ILE A 43 2.65 -4.37 13.69
CA ILE A 43 3.48 -3.28 13.17
C ILE A 43 2.64 -2.01 13.02
N LEU A 44 1.46 -2.09 12.39
CA LEU A 44 0.57 -0.93 12.23
C LEU A 44 0.27 -0.22 13.56
N THR A 45 0.08 -1.00 14.64
CA THR A 45 -0.20 -0.49 15.99
C THR A 45 1.05 0.12 16.63
N LYS A 46 2.22 -0.52 16.47
CA LYS A 46 3.51 -0.02 16.96
C LYS A 46 3.99 1.24 16.25
N THR A 47 3.89 1.29 14.92
CA THR A 47 4.39 2.43 14.13
C THR A 47 3.41 3.57 14.00
N ARG A 48 2.10 3.31 14.22
CA ARG A 48 1.03 4.29 14.00
C ARG A 48 1.02 4.89 12.59
N VAL A 49 1.58 4.19 11.60
CA VAL A 49 1.71 4.69 10.21
C VAL A 49 0.36 5.02 9.56
N GLY A 50 -0.74 4.38 10.02
CA GLY A 50 -2.10 4.72 9.62
C GLY A 50 -2.48 6.19 9.85
N MET A 51 -2.00 6.79 10.94
CA MET A 51 -2.26 8.20 11.25
C MET A 51 -1.46 9.12 10.34
N THR A 52 -0.17 8.82 10.16
CA THR A 52 0.72 9.58 9.26
C THR A 52 0.22 9.55 7.83
N VAL A 53 -0.17 8.39 7.29
CA VAL A 53 -0.73 8.31 5.92
C VAL A 53 -2.07 9.02 5.80
N ASN A 54 -2.90 9.00 6.85
CA ASN A 54 -4.15 9.76 6.87
C ASN A 54 -3.89 11.27 6.80
N SER A 55 -2.87 11.78 7.50
CA SER A 55 -2.46 13.20 7.41
C SER A 55 -1.83 13.51 6.06
N PHE A 56 -0.92 12.66 5.61
CA PHE A 56 -0.22 12.77 4.34
C PHE A 56 -1.20 12.86 3.16
N ARG A 57 -2.28 12.06 3.14
CA ARG A 57 -3.31 12.16 2.09
C ARG A 57 -4.01 13.52 2.04
N LYS A 58 -4.09 14.23 3.18
CA LYS A 58 -4.76 15.54 3.27
C LYS A 58 -3.83 16.66 2.81
N SER A 59 -2.53 16.53 3.07
CA SER A 59 -1.52 17.49 2.61
C SER A 59 -1.14 17.31 1.15
N CYS A 60 -1.23 16.07 0.63
CA CYS A 60 -0.91 15.76 -0.76
C CYS A 60 -2.04 16.18 -1.70
N LYS A 61 -1.69 16.76 -2.85
CA LYS A 61 -2.64 17.22 -3.90
C LYS A 61 -2.70 16.28 -5.11
N ASP A 62 -1.83 15.28 -5.14
CA ASP A 62 -1.70 14.37 -6.27
C ASP A 62 -2.71 13.23 -6.17
N GLU A 63 -3.57 13.08 -7.18
CA GLU A 63 -4.66 12.11 -7.17
C GLU A 63 -4.17 10.66 -7.13
N GLU A 64 -3.03 10.35 -7.75
CA GLU A 64 -2.45 9.01 -7.73
C GLU A 64 -1.99 8.65 -6.32
N VAL A 65 -1.27 9.58 -5.68
CA VAL A 65 -0.77 9.42 -4.30
C VAL A 65 -1.92 9.32 -3.30
N ILE A 66 -2.96 10.14 -3.45
CA ILE A 66 -4.17 10.09 -2.61
C ILE A 66 -4.88 8.75 -2.77
N THR A 67 -5.04 8.27 -4.00
CA THR A 67 -5.73 7.01 -4.28
C THR A 67 -4.95 5.82 -3.69
N PHE A 68 -3.63 5.82 -3.84
CA PHE A 68 -2.76 4.80 -3.27
C PHE A 68 -2.80 4.80 -1.73
N SER A 69 -2.76 5.99 -1.12
CA SER A 69 -2.91 6.16 0.33
C SER A 69 -4.25 5.65 0.84
N LYS A 70 -5.36 5.94 0.14
CA LYS A 70 -6.70 5.42 0.47
C LYS A 70 -6.75 3.89 0.41
N ALA A 71 -6.11 3.27 -0.59
CA ALA A 71 -6.06 1.82 -0.73
C ALA A 71 -5.30 1.16 0.45
N LEU A 72 -4.16 1.74 0.86
CA LEU A 72 -3.40 1.29 2.02
C LEU A 72 -4.21 1.36 3.32
N ILE A 73 -4.85 2.50 3.59
CA ILE A 73 -5.72 2.66 4.77
C ILE A 73 -6.86 1.63 4.77
N LYS A 74 -7.46 1.34 3.61
CA LYS A 74 -8.53 0.33 3.49
C LYS A 74 -8.00 -1.08 3.79
N ASN A 75 -6.82 -1.42 3.31
CA ASN A 75 -6.18 -2.71 3.55
C ASN A 75 -5.84 -2.88 5.05
N TRP A 76 -5.32 -1.83 5.67
CA TRP A 76 -5.03 -1.81 7.11
C TRP A 76 -6.28 -1.87 7.99
N LYS A 77 -7.37 -1.17 7.60
CA LYS A 77 -8.66 -1.30 8.30
C LYS A 77 -9.20 -2.72 8.25
N LYS A 78 -9.02 -3.44 7.14
CA LYS A 78 -9.39 -4.87 7.05
C LYS A 78 -8.61 -5.74 8.03
N LEU A 79 -7.30 -5.50 8.17
CA LEU A 79 -6.47 -6.20 9.17
C LEU A 79 -6.96 -5.96 10.60
N LEU A 80 -7.46 -4.76 10.92
CA LEU A 80 -8.06 -4.42 12.22
C LEU A 80 -9.44 -5.06 12.45
N SER A 81 -10.24 -5.23 11.40
CA SER A 81 -11.59 -5.81 11.49
C SER A 81 -11.62 -7.35 11.59
N GLY A 82 -10.48 -8.02 11.76
CA GLY A 82 -10.42 -9.42 12.13
C GLY A 82 -10.53 -10.43 10.98
N ASP A 83 -10.60 -9.99 9.72
CA ASP A 83 -10.57 -10.91 8.59
C ASP A 83 -9.12 -11.29 8.29
N LYS A 84 -8.69 -12.49 8.71
CA LYS A 84 -7.41 -13.11 8.36
C LYS A 84 -7.35 -13.44 6.86
N SER A 85 -7.52 -12.47 5.97
CA SER A 85 -7.22 -12.68 4.55
C SER A 85 -5.72 -12.44 4.31
N VAL A 86 -4.99 -13.55 4.41
CA VAL A 86 -3.64 -13.85 3.92
C VAL A 86 -3.14 -12.84 2.86
N PRO A 87 -1.92 -12.26 3.02
CA PRO A 87 -1.38 -11.32 2.04
C PRO A 87 -1.15 -12.03 0.70
N GLN A 88 -2.08 -11.83 -0.25
CA GLN A 88 -1.82 -12.19 -1.64
C GLN A 88 -0.96 -11.09 -2.25
N GLU A 89 0.33 -11.41 -2.29
CA GLU A 89 1.33 -11.01 -3.28
C GLU A 89 0.72 -10.45 -4.58
N PRO A 90 1.24 -9.33 -5.13
CA PRO A 90 0.72 -8.76 -6.36
C PRO A 90 1.03 -9.72 -7.52
N LYS A 91 0.08 -10.61 -7.83
CA LYS A 91 0.07 -11.34 -9.10
C LYS A 91 0.08 -10.30 -10.22
N LYS A 92 1.26 -10.10 -10.81
CA LYS A 92 1.45 -9.66 -12.19
C LYS A 92 0.60 -10.58 -13.08
N ILE A 93 -0.65 -10.23 -13.35
CA ILE A 93 -1.41 -10.84 -14.44
C ILE A 93 -1.19 -9.97 -15.67
N LYS A 94 0.04 -10.01 -16.21
CA LYS A 94 0.28 -9.64 -17.60
C LYS A 94 0.14 -10.91 -18.43
N LYS A 95 -0.87 -10.90 -19.31
CA LYS A 95 -0.97 -11.63 -20.59
C LYS A 95 -0.75 -13.15 -20.54
N SER A 96 -1.83 -13.93 -20.59
CA SER A 96 -1.85 -15.13 -21.41
C SER A 96 -3.27 -15.63 -21.66
N VAL A 97 -3.50 -16.09 -22.89
CA VAL A 97 -4.63 -16.90 -23.39
C VAL A 97 -5.95 -16.18 -23.71
N LYS A 98 -6.04 -15.65 -24.94
CA LYS A 98 -7.28 -15.76 -25.74
C LYS A 98 -7.10 -16.94 -26.70
N SER A 99 -7.74 -18.06 -26.39
CA SER A 99 -8.22 -19.04 -27.38
C SER A 99 -9.25 -19.96 -26.73
N PRO A 100 -10.50 -19.92 -27.22
CA PRO A 100 -11.32 -21.12 -27.35
C PRO A 100 -11.81 -21.24 -28.82
N ARG A 101 -11.49 -22.34 -29.50
CA ARG A 101 -12.28 -23.59 -29.56
C ARG A 101 -13.51 -23.47 -30.45
N LYS A 102 -13.54 -24.24 -31.54
CA LYS A 102 -14.73 -24.95 -32.07
C LYS A 102 -14.25 -26.29 -32.61
N GLU A 103 -14.55 -27.39 -31.92
CA GLU A 103 -15.84 -28.11 -31.83
C GLU A 103 -15.85 -29.22 -32.88
N ASN A 104 -15.65 -30.44 -32.38
CA ASN A 104 -15.82 -31.68 -33.11
C ASN A 104 -17.04 -32.35 -32.46
N LYS A 105 -18.11 -32.59 -33.23
CA LYS A 105 -19.21 -33.45 -32.78
C LYS A 105 -19.60 -34.39 -33.92
N LYS A 106 -19.45 -35.66 -33.55
CA LYS A 106 -19.85 -36.90 -34.20
C LYS A 106 -21.35 -36.94 -34.49
#